data_AF-A0A5N5DZ81-F1
#
_entry.id   AF-A0A5N5DZ81-F1
#
_cell.length_a   1.000
_cell.length_b   1.000
_cell.length_c   1.000
_cell.angle_alpha   90.00
_cell.angle_beta   90.00
_cell.angle_gamma   90.00
#
_symmetry.space_group_name_H-M   'P 1'
#
loop_
_entity.id
_entity.type
_entity.pdbx_description
1 polymer ?
#
loop_
_entity_poly.entity_id
_entity_poly.type
_entity_poly.pdbx_seq_one_letter_code
_entity_poly.pdbx_strand_id
1 'polypeptide(L)' 'SQMSADAHSTFTDSARRAESLMLNAFHGPDVVEGVNSHLEHRAPNFPSLSVRSSHVSV' A
#
# COMPACT_ATOMS: atom_id res chain seq x y z
N SER A 1 0.50 -13.19 -1.89
CA SER A 1 0.95 -11.80 -1.67
C SER A 1 1.02 -11.09 -3.02
N GLN A 2 1.09 -9.75 -3.07
CA GLN A 2 1.28 -9.01 -4.33
C GLN A 2 2.53 -9.47 -5.08
N MET A 3 3.64 -9.66 -4.34
CA MET A 3 4.92 -10.13 -4.88
C MET A 3 4.82 -11.49 -5.61
N SER A 4 3.99 -12.41 -5.12
CA SER A 4 3.76 -13.71 -5.78
C SER A 4 2.86 -13.58 -7.01
N ALA A 5 1.93 -12.62 -7.03
CA ALA A 5 1.11 -12.36 -8.21
C ALA A 5 1.95 -11.72 -9.34
N ASP A 6 2.89 -10.84 -8.98
CA ASP A 6 3.75 -10.17 -9.96
C ASP A 6 4.85 -11.08 -10.52
N ALA A 7 5.30 -12.09 -9.77
CA ALA A 7 6.31 -13.05 -10.22
C ALA A 7 5.87 -13.90 -11.44
N HIS A 8 4.57 -13.97 -11.70
CA HIS A 8 4.00 -14.74 -12.80
C HIS A 8 3.35 -13.87 -13.89
N SER A 9 3.40 -12.54 -13.76
CA SER A 9 2.80 -11.62 -14.74
C SER A 9 3.84 -10.97 -15.64
N THR A 10 3.38 -10.43 -16.77
CA THR A 10 4.25 -9.62 -17.63
C THR A 10 4.55 -8.28 -16.96
N PHE A 11 5.67 -7.65 -17.34
CA PHE A 11 6.02 -6.30 -16.85
C PHE A 11 4.87 -5.29 -17.09
N THR A 12 4.26 -5.33 -18.27
CA THR A 12 3.14 -4.43 -18.62
C THR A 12 1.95 -4.63 -17.70
N ASP A 13 1.64 -5.87 -17.33
CA ASP A 13 0.53 -6.17 -16.43
C ASP A 13 0.84 -5.75 -14.99
N SER A 14 2.07 -5.95 -14.52
CA SER A 14 2.52 -5.46 -13.22
C SER A 14 2.49 -3.93 -13.15
N ALA A 15 2.93 -3.23 -14.20
CA ALA A 15 2.90 -1.77 -14.24
C ALA A 15 1.46 -1.22 -14.18
N ARG A 16 0.54 -1.78 -14.97
CA ARG A 16 -0.89 -1.39 -14.95
C ARG A 16 -1.53 -1.64 -13.57
N ARG A 17 -1.18 -2.76 -12.95
CA ARG A 17 -1.65 -3.10 -11.60
C ARG A 17 -1.08 -2.12 -10.56
N ALA A 18 0.20 -1.78 -10.64
CA ALA A 18 0.85 -0.83 -9.75
C ALA A 18 0.20 0.56 -9.86
N GLU A 19 -0.07 1.04 -11.07
CA GLU A 19 -0.79 2.29 -11.32
C GLU A 19 -2.18 2.28 -10.65
N SER A 20 -2.95 1.21 -10.85
CA SER A 20 -4.27 1.07 -10.24
C SER A 20 -4.21 1.07 -8.71
N LEU A 21 -3.21 0.38 -8.13
CA LEU A 21 -3.00 0.34 -6.69
C LEU A 21 -2.62 1.71 -6.13
N MET A 22 -1.72 2.44 -6.82
CA MET A 22 -1.31 3.78 -6.43
C MET A 22 -2.51 4.74 -6.44
N LEU A 23 -3.30 4.75 -7.52
CA LEU A 23 -4.49 5.61 -7.62
C LEU A 23 -5.50 5.33 -6.51
N ASN A 24 -5.74 4.05 -6.20
CA ASN A 24 -6.62 3.68 -5.10
C ASN A 24 -6.06 4.09 -3.73
N ALA A 25 -4.74 4.08 -3.56
CA ALA A 25 -4.08 4.41 -2.30
C ALA A 25 -4.11 5.92 -1.99
N PHE A 26 -4.26 6.81 -2.97
CA PHE A 26 -4.29 8.26 -2.74
C PHE A 26 -5.41 8.71 -1.79
N HIS A 27 -6.50 7.94 -1.70
CA HIS A 27 -7.60 8.21 -0.79
C HIS A 27 -7.45 7.52 0.58
N GLY A 28 -6.34 6.82 0.79
CA GLY A 28 -6.06 6.06 2.00
C GLY A 28 -5.67 6.96 3.18
N PRO A 29 -5.97 6.52 4.42
CA PRO A 29 -5.65 7.29 5.63
C PRO A 29 -4.16 7.58 5.77
N ASP A 30 -3.30 6.66 5.31
CA ASP A 30 -1.84 6.82 5.39
C ASP A 30 -1.33 7.94 4.48
N VAL A 31 -1.90 8.09 3.28
CA VAL A 31 -1.50 9.17 2.37
C VAL A 31 -1.92 10.52 2.92
N VAL A 32 -3.16 10.62 3.42
CA VAL A 32 -3.67 11.85 4.04
C VAL A 32 -2.80 12.25 5.24
N GLU A 33 -2.48 11.31 6.12
CA GLU A 33 -1.62 11.55 7.28
C GLU A 33 -0.19 11.93 6.88
N GLY A 34 0.37 11.26 5.86
CA GLY A 34 1.69 11.58 5.31
C GLY A 34 1.76 13.01 4.77
N VAL A 35 0.75 13.45 4.03
CA VAL A 35 0.68 14.83 3.51
C VAL A 35 0.53 15.85 4.66
N ASN A 36 -0.40 15.61 5.58
CA ASN A 36 -0.65 16.54 6.69
C ASN A 36 0.57 16.69 7.60
N SER A 37 1.17 15.58 8.04
CA SER A 37 2.35 15.60 8.90
C SER A 37 3.56 16.25 8.23
N HIS A 38 3.73 16.07 6.92
CA HIS A 38 4.78 16.73 6.14
C HIS A 38 4.61 18.25 6.13
N LEU A 39 3.40 18.75 5.85
CA LEU A 39 3.11 20.19 5.85
C LEU A 39 3.25 20.81 7.25
N GLU A 40 2.87 20.08 8.29
CA GLU A 40 2.94 20.51 9.69
C GLU A 40 4.34 20.32 10.32
N HIS A 41 5.31 19.77 9.59
CA HIS A 41 6.67 19.46 10.07
C HIS A 41 6.69 18.64 11.37
N ARG A 42 5.72 17.73 11.50
CA ARG A 42 5.61 16.81 12.65
C ARG A 42 5.88 15.38 12.25
N ALA A 43 6.14 14.52 13.24
CA ALA A 43 6.17 13.08 13.00
C ALA A 43 4.78 12.58 12.56
N PRO A 44 4.70 11.66 11.59
CA PRO A 44 3.45 11.03 11.20
C PRO A 44 2.97 10.04 12.27
N ASN A 45 1.65 9.92 12.40
CA ASN A 45 0.96 8.96 13.26
C ASN A 45 0.08 8.05 12.40
N PHE A 46 0.70 7.02 11.80
CA PHE A 46 -0.01 6.10 10.91
C PHE A 46 -0.93 5.14 11.69
N PRO A 47 -2.15 4.86 11.19
CA PRO A 47 -3.01 3.82 11.72
C PRO A 47 -2.30 2.47 11.77
N SER A 48 -2.50 1.72 12.86
CA SER A 48 -2.02 0.35 12.94
C SER A 48 -2.74 -0.52 11.92
N LEU A 49 -1.99 -1.37 11.21
CA LEU A 49 -2.59 -2.37 10.34
C LEU A 49 -3.47 -3.31 11.17
N SER A 50 -4.69 -3.57 10.71
CA SER A 50 -5.53 -4.62 11.28
C SER A 50 -4.75 -5.95 11.25
N VAL A 51 -4.64 -6.63 12.40
CA VAL A 51 -3.96 -7.93 12.51
C VAL A 51 -4.74 -8.93 11.65
N ARG A 52 -4.34 -9.10 10.39
CA ARG A 52 -4.78 -10.23 9.59
C ARG A 52 -3.99 -11.43 10.08
N SER A 53 -4.66 -12.33 10.80
CA SER A 53 -4.11 -13.65 11.14
C SER A 53 -3.76 -14.35 9.83
N SER A 54 -2.48 -14.32 9.47
CA SER A 54 -1.95 -15.09 8.37
C SER A 54 -1.79 -16.52 8.85
N HIS A 55 -2.86 -17.31 8.75
CA HIS A 55 -2.75 -18.76 8.76
C HIS A 55 -1.98 -19.16 7.50
N VAL A 56 -0.66 -19.07 7.55
CA VAL A 56 0.23 -19.65 6.55
C VAL A 56 0.31 -21.13 6.90
N SER A 57 -0.51 -21.95 6.25
CA SER A 57 -0.30 -23.40 6.27
C SER A 57 1.00 -23.68 5.51
N VAL A 58 2.02 -24.10 6.25
CA VAL A 58 3.29 -24.63 5.73
C VAL A 58 3.09 -26.05 5.25
#